data_AF-A0ABD7VSX2-F1
#
_entry.id   AF-A0ABD7VSX2-F1
#
_cell.length_a   1.000
_cell.length_b   1.000
_cell.length_c   1.000
_cell.angle_alpha   90.00
_cell.angle_beta   90.00
_cell.angle_gamma   90.00
#
_symmetry.space_group_name_H-M   'P 1'
#
loop_
_entity.id
_entity.type
_entity.pdbx_description
1 polymer ?
#
loop_
_entity_poly.entity_id
_entity_poly.type
_entity_poly.pdbx_seq_one_letter_code
_entity_poly.pdbx_strand_id
1 'polypeptide(L)'
;MKRWLTTYAALAAYLGLTADGIRRIMKNEELLLHLVRCNAQESGADWRRECAEYRARLRHPAGRGCVDVRMFFKAFAPDLLDDDVEMRRAVSGQVTWLKAADAGRECRVSARTLSRKTSLGGFELGGLSSIRIRRTLLVRREEIESRWPRRDQLMRTGRGISRKIENPDFDEPRMGAYAAANATTSGMTMTYGALGNLRRSGGGAGGKSAQPKPYC
;
A
#
# COMPACT_ATOMS: atom_id res chain seq x y z
N MET A 1 -29.64 -3.71 7.84
CA MET A 1 -28.21 -3.41 7.60
C MET A 1 -27.45 -3.47 8.92
N LYS A 2 -26.43 -4.34 9.04
CA LYS A 2 -25.51 -4.33 10.19
C LYS A 2 -24.81 -2.96 10.24
N ARG A 3 -24.88 -2.30 11.40
CA ARG A 3 -24.21 -1.01 11.63
C ARG A 3 -22.79 -1.29 12.11
N TRP A 4 -21.80 -1.11 11.23
CA TRP A 4 -20.38 -1.28 11.56
C TRP A 4 -19.81 0.01 12.15
N LEU A 5 -20.27 0.33 13.35
CA LEU A 5 -19.88 1.56 14.04
C LEU A 5 -18.74 1.30 15.00
N THR A 6 -17.82 2.25 15.06
CA THR A 6 -16.74 2.26 16.05
C THR A 6 -16.39 3.68 16.47
N THR A 7 -15.57 3.82 17.51
CA THR A 7 -15.09 5.13 17.96
C THR A 7 -13.92 5.60 17.11
N TYR A 8 -13.67 6.92 17.06
CA TYR A 8 -12.46 7.45 16.44
C TYR A 8 -11.17 6.85 17.02
N ALA A 9 -11.17 6.54 18.32
CA ALA A 9 -10.02 5.95 19.01
C ALA A 9 -9.74 4.52 18.55
N ALA A 10 -10.78 3.68 18.48
CA ALA A 10 -10.64 2.30 18.00
C ALA A 10 -10.20 2.25 16.53
N LEU A 11 -10.83 3.04 15.65
CA LEU A 11 -10.39 3.12 14.25
C LEU A 11 -8.95 3.63 14.11
N ALA A 12 -8.55 4.60 14.94
CA ALA A 12 -7.19 5.09 14.97
C ALA A 12 -6.18 4.02 15.42
N ALA A 13 -6.53 3.22 16.43
CA ALA A 13 -5.70 2.10 16.88
C ALA A 13 -5.54 1.04 15.78
N TYR A 14 -6.62 0.66 15.10
CA TYR A 14 -6.59 -0.24 13.95
C TYR A 14 -5.63 0.24 12.85
N LEU A 15 -5.61 1.56 12.58
CA LEU A 15 -4.81 2.18 11.52
C LEU A 15 -3.38 2.59 11.92
N GLY A 16 -3.04 2.58 13.21
CA GLY A 16 -1.80 3.18 13.71
C GLY A 16 -1.75 4.71 13.54
N LEU A 17 -2.91 5.37 13.60
CA LEU A 17 -3.08 6.82 13.46
C LEU A 17 -3.55 7.47 14.77
N THR A 18 -3.70 8.79 14.79
CA THR A 18 -4.28 9.51 15.93
C THR A 18 -5.79 9.69 15.74
N ALA A 19 -6.55 9.62 16.84
CA ALA A 19 -8.00 9.80 16.83
C ALA A 19 -8.41 11.16 16.23
N ASP A 20 -7.68 12.24 16.57
CA ASP A 20 -7.89 13.56 15.98
C ASP A 20 -7.58 13.62 14.49
N GLY A 21 -6.58 12.86 14.03
CA GLY A 21 -6.28 12.71 12.61
C GLY A 21 -7.46 12.11 11.86
N ILE A 22 -8.00 10.99 12.36
CA ILE A 22 -9.20 10.35 11.80
C ILE A 22 -10.39 11.31 11.85
N ARG A 23 -10.63 11.98 12.98
CA ARG A 23 -11.72 12.93 13.12
C ARG A 23 -11.66 14.07 12.10
N ARG A 24 -10.47 14.63 11.84
CA ARG A 24 -10.29 15.68 10.83
C ARG A 24 -10.55 15.16 9.42
N ILE A 25 -10.11 13.94 9.11
CA ILE A 25 -10.34 13.29 7.82
C ILE A 25 -11.85 13.05 7.61
N MET A 26 -12.53 12.47 8.60
CA MET A 26 -13.95 12.14 8.50
C MET A 26 -14.86 13.37 8.46
N LYS A 27 -14.37 14.55 8.89
CA LYS A 27 -15.06 15.83 8.73
C LYS A 27 -14.90 16.48 7.36
N ASN A 28 -13.93 16.04 6.56
CA ASN A 28 -13.69 16.60 5.24
C ASN A 28 -14.56 15.86 4.22
N GLU A 29 -15.83 16.27 4.11
CA GLU A 29 -16.80 15.64 3.22
C GLU A 29 -16.40 15.69 1.75
N GLU A 30 -15.77 16.80 1.32
CA GLU A 30 -15.31 16.98 -0.06
C GLU A 30 -14.25 15.94 -0.42
N LEU A 31 -13.26 15.73 0.44
CA LEU A 31 -12.24 14.68 0.27
C LEU A 31 -12.89 13.30 0.17
N LEU A 32 -13.82 12.98 1.08
CA LEU A 32 -14.47 11.67 1.10
C LEU A 32 -15.27 11.42 -0.18
N LEU A 33 -16.07 12.39 -0.62
CA LEU A 33 -16.85 12.28 -1.86
C LEU A 33 -15.95 12.18 -3.09
N HIS A 34 -14.85 12.92 -3.13
CA HIS A 34 -13.86 12.82 -4.19
C HIS A 34 -13.27 11.40 -4.28
N LEU A 35 -12.86 10.83 -3.14
CA LEU A 35 -12.30 9.48 -3.10
C LEU A 35 -13.32 8.40 -3.52
N VAL A 36 -14.55 8.50 -3.03
CA VAL A 36 -15.64 7.57 -3.41
C VAL A 36 -15.91 7.64 -4.90
N ARG A 37 -15.93 8.85 -5.48
CA ARG A 37 -16.06 9.04 -6.93
C ARG A 37 -14.94 8.35 -7.68
N CYS A 38 -13.68 8.58 -7.32
CA CYS A 38 -12.53 7.96 -8.00
C CYS A 38 -12.61 6.43 -7.93
N ASN A 39 -12.88 5.88 -6.74
CA ASN A 39 -13.01 4.45 -6.54
C ASN A 39 -14.13 3.84 -7.39
N ALA A 40 -15.29 4.51 -7.48
CA ALA A 40 -16.40 4.05 -8.33
C ALA A 40 -16.07 4.11 -9.83
N GLN A 41 -15.37 5.16 -10.27
CA GLN A 41 -14.95 5.27 -11.67
C GLN A 41 -13.97 4.17 -12.08
N GLU A 42 -13.03 3.80 -11.20
CA GLU A 42 -12.06 2.74 -11.47
C GLU A 42 -12.66 1.34 -11.47
N SER A 43 -13.64 1.09 -10.60
CA SER A 43 -14.38 -0.18 -10.59
C SER A 43 -15.41 -0.30 -11.71
N GLY A 44 -15.65 0.79 -12.46
CA GLY A 44 -16.69 0.86 -13.48
C GLY A 44 -18.11 0.94 -12.91
N ALA A 45 -18.25 1.27 -11.63
CA ALA A 45 -19.53 1.48 -10.96
C ALA A 45 -20.13 2.86 -11.31
N ASP A 46 -21.44 3.02 -11.09
CA ASP A 46 -22.11 4.30 -11.23
C ASP A 46 -21.70 5.26 -10.09
N TRP A 47 -20.69 6.08 -10.35
CA TRP A 47 -20.17 7.04 -9.38
C TRP A 47 -21.21 8.04 -8.89
N ARG A 48 -22.25 8.36 -9.66
CA ARG A 48 -23.30 9.29 -9.23
C ARG A 48 -24.14 8.65 -8.13
N ARG A 49 -24.53 7.39 -8.34
CA ARG A 49 -25.25 6.59 -7.34
C ARG A 49 -24.41 6.40 -6.09
N GLU A 50 -23.16 5.98 -6.24
CA GLU A 50 -22.25 5.74 -5.10
C GLU A 50 -22.06 6.99 -4.23
N CYS A 51 -21.85 8.15 -4.87
CA CYS A 51 -21.73 9.43 -4.18
C CYS A 51 -23.04 9.88 -3.52
N ALA A 52 -24.20 9.62 -4.15
CA ALA A 52 -25.51 9.95 -3.59
C ALA A 52 -25.78 9.13 -2.32
N GLU A 53 -25.53 7.82 -2.36
CA GLU A 53 -25.64 6.92 -1.20
C GLU A 53 -24.68 7.35 -0.08
N TYR A 54 -23.43 7.69 -0.41
CA TYR A 54 -22.45 8.16 0.55
C TYR A 54 -22.89 9.49 1.20
N ARG A 55 -23.35 10.46 0.40
CA ARG A 55 -23.84 11.76 0.90
C ARG A 55 -25.08 11.60 1.80
N ALA A 56 -26.01 10.73 1.44
CA ALA A 56 -27.18 10.44 2.28
C ALA A 56 -26.74 9.92 3.66
N ARG A 57 -25.70 9.09 3.69
CA ARG A 57 -25.15 8.54 4.94
C ARG A 57 -24.38 9.59 5.76
N LEU A 58 -23.70 10.54 5.13
CA LEU A 58 -23.05 11.66 5.83
C LEU A 58 -24.08 12.57 6.53
N ARG A 59 -25.24 12.80 5.91
CA ARG A 59 -26.35 13.58 6.52
C ARG A 59 -26.98 12.91 7.75
N HIS A 60 -26.85 11.60 7.85
CA HIS A 60 -27.33 10.81 8.99
C HIS A 60 -26.15 10.13 9.69
N PRO A 61 -25.26 10.92 10.33
CA PRO A 61 -24.04 10.40 10.92
C PRO A 61 -24.36 9.41 12.03
N ALA A 62 -23.45 8.48 12.26
CA ALA A 62 -23.55 7.37 13.21
C ALA A 62 -23.70 7.76 14.70
N GLY A 63 -23.83 9.05 15.01
CA GLY A 63 -23.78 9.61 16.37
C GLY A 63 -22.47 10.36 16.63
N ARG A 64 -22.47 11.20 17.66
CA ARG A 64 -21.30 12.01 18.05
C ARG A 64 -20.17 11.07 18.50
N GLY A 65 -18.96 11.26 17.96
CA GLY A 65 -17.78 10.48 18.38
C GLY A 65 -17.63 9.10 17.72
N CYS A 66 -18.56 8.72 16.83
CA CYS A 66 -18.52 7.45 16.11
C CYS A 66 -18.16 7.63 14.63
N VAL A 67 -17.63 6.57 14.03
CA VAL A 67 -17.35 6.43 12.60
C VAL A 67 -18.03 5.17 12.09
N ASP A 68 -18.64 5.26 10.92
CA ASP A 68 -19.11 4.11 10.17
C ASP A 68 -17.94 3.51 9.37
N VAL A 69 -17.49 2.32 9.74
CA VAL A 69 -16.32 1.66 9.13
C VAL A 69 -16.55 1.38 7.65
N ARG A 70 -17.80 1.07 7.23
CA ARG A 70 -18.11 0.88 5.81
C ARG A 70 -17.87 2.16 5.02
N MET A 71 -18.26 3.30 5.59
CA MET A 71 -18.01 4.60 4.93
C MET A 71 -16.52 4.86 4.79
N PHE A 72 -15.76 4.59 5.86
CA PHE A 72 -14.31 4.74 5.83
C PHE A 72 -13.67 3.87 4.74
N PHE A 73 -13.96 2.57 4.69
CA PHE A 73 -13.42 1.67 3.65
C PHE A 73 -13.89 2.04 2.25
N LYS A 74 -15.15 2.44 2.06
CA LYS A 74 -15.65 2.89 0.76
C LYS A 74 -14.83 4.06 0.18
N ALA A 75 -14.31 4.93 1.05
CA ALA A 75 -13.43 6.02 0.63
C ALA A 75 -11.96 5.59 0.49
N PHE A 76 -11.40 4.83 1.43
CA PHE A 76 -9.94 4.64 1.53
C PHE A 76 -9.43 3.24 1.15
N ALA A 77 -10.28 2.21 1.20
CA ALA A 77 -9.92 0.81 1.00
C ALA A 77 -11.16 0.01 0.55
N PRO A 78 -11.70 0.28 -0.66
CA PRO A 78 -12.96 -0.32 -1.11
C PRO A 78 -12.88 -1.85 -1.26
N ASP A 79 -11.68 -2.38 -1.47
CA ASP A 79 -11.34 -3.80 -1.49
C ASP A 79 -11.64 -4.52 -0.16
N LEU A 80 -11.69 -3.79 0.96
CA LEU A 80 -11.98 -4.34 2.29
C LEU A 80 -13.47 -4.31 2.67
N LEU A 81 -14.34 -3.81 1.79
CA LEU A 81 -15.77 -3.61 2.12
C LEU A 81 -16.54 -4.92 2.37
N ASP A 82 -16.12 -5.98 1.71
CA ASP A 82 -16.77 -7.30 1.76
C ASP A 82 -16.00 -8.29 2.66
N ASP A 83 -14.90 -7.85 3.28
CA ASP A 83 -14.14 -8.65 4.24
C ASP A 83 -14.70 -8.46 5.67
N ASP A 84 -15.61 -9.34 6.06
CA ASP A 84 -16.22 -9.36 7.40
C ASP A 84 -15.20 -9.55 8.55
N VAL A 85 -14.01 -10.09 8.28
CA VAL A 85 -12.94 -10.22 9.28
C VAL A 85 -12.27 -8.88 9.50
N GLU A 86 -11.91 -8.19 8.41
CA GLU A 86 -11.31 -6.85 8.48
C GLU A 86 -12.29 -5.81 9.02
N MET A 87 -13.56 -5.90 8.66
CA MET A 87 -14.63 -5.09 9.25
C MET A 87 -14.69 -5.26 10.78
N ARG A 88 -14.56 -6.50 11.29
CA ARG A 88 -14.52 -6.78 12.73
C ARG A 88 -13.23 -6.29 13.40
N ARG A 89 -12.07 -6.45 12.76
CA ARG A 89 -10.79 -5.91 13.25
C ARG A 89 -10.83 -4.39 13.36
N ALA A 90 -11.38 -3.71 12.36
CA ALA A 90 -11.55 -2.25 12.37
C ALA A 90 -12.55 -1.78 13.43
N VAL A 91 -13.67 -2.49 13.60
CA VAL A 91 -14.66 -2.14 14.63
C VAL A 91 -14.10 -2.33 16.05
N SER A 92 -13.39 -3.42 16.29
CA SER A 92 -12.76 -3.71 17.58
C SER A 92 -11.52 -2.86 17.88
N GLY A 93 -10.97 -2.19 16.86
CA GLY A 93 -9.74 -1.41 16.99
C GLY A 93 -8.49 -2.26 17.12
N GLN A 94 -8.52 -3.52 16.66
CA GLN A 94 -7.37 -4.41 16.65
C GLN A 94 -6.27 -3.82 15.77
N VAL A 95 -5.09 -3.56 16.34
CA VAL A 95 -3.96 -2.98 15.61
C VAL A 95 -3.56 -3.89 14.45
N THR A 96 -3.79 -3.43 13.22
CA THR A 96 -3.59 -4.23 11.99
C THR A 96 -2.68 -3.52 11.01
N TRP A 97 -2.80 -2.20 10.90
CA TRP A 97 -2.04 -1.38 9.97
C TRP A 97 -0.96 -0.57 10.68
N LEU A 98 0.13 -0.33 9.96
CA LEU A 98 1.27 0.45 10.43
C LEU A 98 1.66 1.47 9.37
N LYS A 99 2.08 2.68 9.79
CA LYS A 99 2.65 3.64 8.83
C LYS A 99 3.97 3.08 8.29
N ALA A 100 4.15 3.14 6.98
CA ALA A 100 5.41 2.72 6.35
C ALA A 100 6.64 3.47 6.91
N ALA A 101 6.46 4.72 7.37
CA ALA A 101 7.51 5.49 8.03
C ALA A 101 7.88 4.97 9.43
N ASP A 102 6.92 4.36 10.14
CA ASP A 102 7.12 3.80 11.49
C ASP A 102 7.68 2.36 11.43
N ALA A 103 7.49 1.65 10.31
CA ALA A 103 7.99 0.30 10.09
C ALA A 103 9.53 0.15 10.15
N GLY A 104 10.29 1.23 9.94
CA GLY A 104 11.73 1.22 10.15
C GLY A 104 12.13 0.95 11.61
N ARG A 105 11.36 1.48 12.56
CA ARG A 105 11.58 1.26 14.01
C ARG A 105 11.05 -0.10 14.45
N GLU A 106 9.88 -0.47 13.98
CA GLU A 106 9.19 -1.69 14.43
C GLU A 106 9.67 -2.96 13.71
N CYS A 107 9.97 -2.91 12.43
CA CYS A 107 10.27 -4.09 11.62
C CYS A 107 11.67 -4.07 11.00
N ARG A 108 12.45 -2.99 11.19
CA ARG A 108 13.76 -2.76 10.54
C ARG A 108 13.67 -2.80 9.00
N VAL A 109 12.53 -2.43 8.43
CA VAL A 109 12.32 -2.33 6.98
C VAL A 109 12.19 -0.86 6.59
N SER A 110 12.88 -0.45 5.52
CA SER A 110 12.83 0.94 5.06
C SER A 110 11.47 1.28 4.42
N ALA A 111 11.01 2.52 4.59
CA ALA A 111 9.79 3.00 3.94
C ALA A 111 9.88 2.92 2.40
N ARG A 112 11.09 3.06 1.82
CA ARG A 112 11.34 2.91 0.38
C ARG A 112 11.07 1.49 -0.09
N THR A 113 11.52 0.48 0.66
CA THR A 113 11.28 -0.94 0.36
C THR A 113 9.79 -1.25 0.39
N LEU A 114 9.07 -0.77 1.41
CA LEU A 114 7.63 -0.97 1.53
C LEU A 114 6.88 -0.29 0.38
N SER A 115 7.22 0.96 0.06
CA SER A 115 6.63 1.68 -1.08
C SER A 115 6.82 0.94 -2.41
N ARG A 116 7.99 0.32 -2.64
CA ARG A 116 8.23 -0.49 -3.85
C ARG A 116 7.37 -1.76 -3.88
N LYS A 117 7.20 -2.42 -2.72
CA LYS A 117 6.42 -3.66 -2.61
C LYS A 117 4.91 -3.40 -2.66
N THR A 118 4.42 -2.26 -2.20
CA THR A 118 3.01 -1.87 -2.39
C THR A 118 2.68 -1.48 -3.84
N SER A 119 3.70 -1.19 -4.66
CA SER A 119 3.51 -0.99 -6.11
C SER A 119 3.44 -2.30 -6.89
N LEU A 120 3.88 -3.40 -6.29
CA LEU A 120 3.70 -4.74 -6.84
C LEU A 120 2.28 -5.19 -6.49
N GLY A 121 1.65 -5.96 -7.37
CA GLY A 121 0.27 -6.45 -7.17
C GLY A 121 0.08 -7.22 -5.86
N GLY A 122 -1.15 -7.67 -5.57
CA GLY A 122 -1.56 -8.21 -4.26
C GLY A 122 -0.57 -9.16 -3.57
N PHE A 123 -0.72 -9.36 -2.26
CA PHE A 123 0.25 -10.06 -1.40
C PHE A 123 0.78 -11.39 -1.96
N GLU A 124 -0.08 -12.20 -2.59
CA GLU A 124 0.27 -13.49 -3.22
C GLU A 124 1.27 -13.36 -4.38
N LEU A 125 1.31 -12.20 -5.05
CA LEU A 125 2.25 -11.85 -6.11
C LEU A 125 3.54 -11.19 -5.58
N GLY A 126 3.74 -11.22 -4.26
CA GLY A 126 4.92 -10.67 -3.60
C GLY A 126 4.85 -9.16 -3.32
N GLY A 127 3.68 -8.55 -3.48
CA GLY A 127 3.42 -7.19 -3.01
C GLY A 127 2.93 -7.14 -1.56
N LEU A 128 2.42 -5.98 -1.13
CA LEU A 128 1.87 -5.77 0.20
C LEU A 128 0.52 -5.08 0.10
N SER A 129 -0.43 -5.51 0.93
CA SER A 129 -1.68 -4.80 1.14
C SER A 129 -1.39 -3.42 1.70
N SER A 130 -2.04 -2.41 1.13
CA SER A 130 -1.81 -1.03 1.53
C SER A 130 -3.07 -0.19 1.53
N ILE A 131 -3.14 0.73 2.49
CA ILE A 131 -4.16 1.78 2.54
C ILE A 131 -3.44 3.11 2.46
N ARG A 132 -3.87 3.98 1.54
CA ARG A 132 -3.32 5.32 1.41
C ARG A 132 -4.28 6.36 1.94
N ILE A 133 -3.86 7.04 3.01
CA ILE A 133 -4.63 8.11 3.63
C ILE A 133 -3.86 9.40 3.43
N ARG A 134 -4.31 10.21 2.47
CA ARG A 134 -3.60 11.42 2.01
C ARG A 134 -2.16 11.08 1.57
N ARG A 135 -1.17 11.59 2.31
CA ARG A 135 0.26 11.35 2.10
C ARG A 135 0.84 10.20 2.92
N THR A 136 0.02 9.54 3.73
CA THR A 136 0.44 8.46 4.61
C THR A 136 0.13 7.12 3.95
N LEU A 137 1.17 6.33 3.73
CA LEU A 137 1.07 4.94 3.33
C LEU A 137 0.98 4.06 4.57
N LEU A 138 -0.10 3.29 4.67
CA LEU A 138 -0.29 2.26 5.67
C LEU A 138 -0.08 0.90 5.01
N VAL A 139 0.59 0.02 5.73
CA VAL A 139 0.90 -1.35 5.31
C VAL A 139 0.46 -2.31 6.40
N ARG A 140 0.01 -3.51 6.02
CA ARG A 140 -0.46 -4.51 6.99
C ARG A 140 0.72 -5.05 7.79
N ARG A 141 0.61 -5.00 9.12
CA ARG A 141 1.67 -5.43 10.04
C ARG A 141 2.01 -6.91 9.90
N GLU A 142 0.98 -7.76 9.86
CA GLU A 142 1.13 -9.23 9.75
C GLU A 142 1.92 -9.63 8.48
N GLU A 143 1.72 -8.92 7.36
CA GLU A 143 2.41 -9.18 6.09
C GLU A 143 3.91 -8.80 6.16
N ILE A 144 4.23 -7.70 6.85
CA ILE A 144 5.62 -7.29 7.08
C ILE A 144 6.31 -8.30 7.98
N GLU A 145 5.66 -8.71 9.08
CA GLU A 145 6.20 -9.70 10.02
C GLU A 145 6.40 -11.07 9.36
N SER A 146 5.50 -11.47 8.45
CA SER A 146 5.65 -12.71 7.68
C SER A 146 6.82 -12.66 6.68
N ARG A 147 7.09 -11.50 6.08
CA ARG A 147 8.09 -11.37 5.00
C ARG A 147 9.47 -10.99 5.52
N TRP A 148 9.53 -10.18 6.57
CA TRP A 148 10.74 -9.77 7.28
C TRP A 148 10.61 -10.11 8.77
N PRO A 149 10.56 -11.40 9.12
CA PRO A 149 10.50 -11.82 10.51
C PRO A 149 11.75 -11.33 11.25
N ARG A 150 11.55 -10.79 12.47
CA ARG A 150 12.68 -10.35 13.29
C ARG A 150 13.56 -11.56 13.61
N ARG A 151 14.89 -11.40 13.46
CA ARG A 151 15.87 -12.45 13.78
C ARG A 151 15.70 -12.98 15.22
N ASP A 152 15.37 -12.09 16.15
CA ASP A 152 15.14 -12.44 17.56
C ASP A 152 13.87 -13.29 17.78
N GLN A 153 12.83 -13.08 16.95
CA GLN A 153 11.61 -13.90 16.95
C GLN A 153 11.84 -15.27 16.30
N LEU A 154 12.66 -15.35 15.25
CA LEU A 154 13.07 -16.60 14.63
C LEU A 154 13.89 -17.48 15.58
N MET A 155 14.74 -16.87 16.41
CA MET A 155 15.52 -17.58 17.44
C MET A 155 14.63 -18.08 18.59
N ARG A 156 13.64 -17.31 19.05
CA ARG A 156 12.69 -17.75 20.11
C ARG A 156 11.75 -18.87 19.67
N THR A 157 11.38 -18.94 18.40
CA THR A 157 10.44 -19.95 17.88
C THR A 157 11.15 -21.24 17.42
N GLY A 158 12.45 -21.39 17.67
CA GLY A 158 13.22 -22.58 17.26
C GLY A 158 13.40 -22.72 15.74
N ARG A 159 12.95 -21.75 14.94
CA ARG A 159 13.14 -21.71 13.48
C ARG A 159 14.49 -21.15 13.05
N GLY A 160 15.38 -20.88 14.02
CA GLY A 160 16.69 -20.28 13.83
C GLY A 160 17.78 -21.20 13.28
N ILE A 161 17.46 -22.41 12.78
CA ILE A 161 18.45 -23.28 12.15
C ILE A 161 18.40 -23.13 10.63
N SER A 162 19.30 -22.27 10.15
CA SER A 162 19.97 -22.30 8.84
C SER A 162 19.16 -22.80 7.63
N ARG A 163 18.36 -21.93 7.06
CA ARG A 163 18.28 -21.83 5.59
C ARG A 163 18.68 -20.41 5.22
N LYS A 164 19.66 -20.27 4.33
CA LYS A 164 19.78 -19.07 3.50
C LYS A 164 18.40 -18.85 2.90
N ILE A 165 17.64 -17.90 3.45
CA ILE A 165 16.51 -17.33 2.73
C ILE A 165 17.20 -16.57 1.61
N GLU A 166 17.32 -17.21 0.45
CA GLU A 166 17.53 -16.47 -0.78
C GLU A 166 16.43 -15.42 -0.84
N ASN A 167 16.86 -14.18 -0.68
CA ASN A 167 16.03 -13.03 -0.91
C ASN A 167 16.08 -12.84 -2.43
N PRO A 168 15.06 -13.23 -3.21
CA PRO A 168 15.03 -12.81 -4.60
C PRO A 168 14.82 -11.28 -4.55
N ASP A 169 15.62 -10.53 -5.29
CA ASP A 169 15.60 -9.05 -5.43
C ASP A 169 16.61 -8.24 -4.59
N PHE A 170 17.87 -8.68 -4.49
CA PHE A 170 18.99 -7.75 -4.29
C PHE A 170 19.93 -7.77 -5.49
N ASP A 171 19.48 -7.22 -6.62
CA ASP A 171 20.37 -6.72 -7.66
C ASP A 171 20.62 -5.22 -7.42
N GLU A 172 21.57 -4.93 -6.53
CA GLU A 172 22.33 -3.68 -6.60
C GLU A 172 23.73 -4.05 -7.10
N PRO A 173 24.20 -3.50 -8.25
CA PRO A 173 25.58 -3.70 -8.67
C PRO A 173 26.52 -3.05 -7.67
N ARG A 174 27.28 -3.87 -6.93
CA ARG A 174 28.46 -3.43 -6.17
C ARG A 174 29.52 -2.95 -7.17
N MET A 175 29.59 -1.65 -7.41
CA MET A 175 30.77 -1.02 -8.01
C MET A 175 31.84 -0.90 -6.92
N GLY A 176 32.65 -1.95 -6.80
CA GLY A 176 33.88 -1.96 -6.01
C GLY A 176 34.97 -1.13 -6.70
N ALA A 177 35.69 -0.36 -5.90
CA ALA A 177 36.82 0.45 -6.30
C ALA A 177 37.95 -0.40 -6.91
N TYR A 178 38.48 0.05 -8.06
CA TYR A 178 39.87 -0.19 -8.44
C TYR A 178 40.43 1.11 -9.03
N ALA A 179 41.53 1.55 -8.42
CA ALA A 179 42.33 2.66 -8.89
C ALA A 179 43.31 2.19 -9.99
N ALA A 180 43.45 3.04 -11.01
CA ALA A 180 44.59 3.30 -11.88
C ALA A 180 45.61 2.18 -12.20
N ALA A 181 45.74 1.88 -13.50
CA ALA A 181 47.05 1.74 -14.16
C ALA A 181 46.94 2.12 -15.65
N ASN A 182 47.89 2.93 -16.10
CA ASN A 182 48.03 3.48 -17.45
C ASN A 182 48.37 2.42 -18.49
N ALA A 183 47.81 2.55 -19.69
CA ALA A 183 48.50 2.23 -20.95
C ALA A 183 47.86 2.99 -22.12
N THR A 184 48.49 4.12 -22.45
CA THR A 184 48.36 4.78 -23.75
C THR A 184 48.89 3.83 -24.84
N THR A 185 48.16 3.67 -25.96
CA THR A 185 48.69 3.79 -27.34
C THR A 185 47.61 3.41 -28.38
N SER A 186 47.26 4.43 -29.17
CA SER A 186 47.01 4.42 -30.62
C SER A 186 45.92 3.54 -31.26
N GLY A 187 45.02 4.21 -31.98
CA GLY A 187 44.71 3.81 -33.37
C GLY A 187 43.24 3.65 -33.72
N MET A 188 42.83 4.36 -34.77
CA MET A 188 41.72 4.05 -35.70
C MET A 188 40.27 4.49 -35.37
N THR A 189 39.95 5.68 -35.91
CA THR A 189 38.89 5.98 -36.90
C THR A 189 37.42 5.60 -36.66
N MET A 190 36.62 6.67 -36.68
CA MET A 190 35.19 6.80 -37.00
C MET A 190 34.71 5.99 -38.24
N THR A 191 33.47 5.48 -38.23
CA THR A 191 32.35 5.97 -39.09
C THR A 191 31.03 5.17 -38.93
N TYR A 192 29.95 5.96 -38.93
CA TYR A 192 28.53 5.80 -39.30
C TYR A 192 27.90 4.46 -39.76
N GLY A 193 26.62 4.30 -39.37
CA GLY A 193 25.59 3.50 -40.06
C GLY A 193 24.45 3.07 -39.12
N ALA A 194 23.39 3.87 -38.92
CA ALA A 194 22.14 3.89 -39.69
C ALA A 194 21.04 2.91 -39.17
N LEU A 195 19.98 3.53 -38.62
CA LEU A 195 18.54 3.27 -38.78
C LEU A 195 17.97 1.86 -38.52
N GLY A 196 16.89 1.82 -37.72
CA GLY A 196 15.96 0.68 -37.78
C GLY A 196 14.89 0.66 -36.69
N ASN A 197 13.92 1.59 -36.76
CA ASN A 197 12.64 1.42 -36.07
C ASN A 197 11.94 0.14 -36.55
N LEU A 198 11.52 -0.73 -35.63
CA LEU A 198 10.51 -1.76 -35.90
C LEU A 198 9.51 -1.81 -34.75
N ARG A 199 8.31 -1.33 -35.06
CA ARG A 199 7.09 -1.35 -34.25
C ARG A 199 6.11 -2.30 -34.92
N ARG A 200 5.71 -3.38 -34.23
CA ARG A 200 4.37 -4.06 -34.31
C ARG A 200 4.41 -5.32 -33.41
N SER A 201 3.69 -5.33 -32.28
CA SER A 201 2.32 -5.88 -32.05
C SER A 201 2.24 -7.41 -32.14
N GLY A 202 1.70 -8.18 -31.19
CA GLY A 202 0.97 -7.87 -29.94
C GLY A 202 0.54 -9.18 -29.24
N GLY A 203 -0.25 -9.02 -28.16
CA GLY A 203 -0.96 -10.08 -27.41
C GLY A 203 -0.16 -10.58 -26.19
N GLY A 204 -0.65 -10.63 -24.95
CA GLY A 204 -1.96 -10.34 -24.36
C GLY A 204 -2.01 -11.10 -23.03
N ALA A 205 -2.09 -10.40 -21.89
CA ALA A 205 -2.56 -10.90 -20.60
C ALA A 205 -2.59 -9.72 -19.62
N GLY A 206 -3.71 -8.99 -19.59
CA GLY A 206 -3.91 -7.85 -18.71
C GLY A 206 -4.21 -8.30 -17.28
N GLY A 207 -3.16 -8.46 -16.46
CA GLY A 207 -3.28 -8.40 -15.01
C GLY A 207 -3.43 -6.94 -14.60
N LYS A 208 -4.63 -6.54 -14.16
CA LYS A 208 -4.87 -5.21 -13.58
C LYS A 208 -4.08 -5.09 -12.27
N SER A 209 -2.85 -4.59 -12.36
CA SER A 209 -2.06 -4.14 -11.21
C SER A 209 -2.58 -2.76 -10.78
N ALA A 210 -3.27 -2.70 -9.65
CA ALA A 210 -3.60 -1.44 -9.00
C ALA A 210 -2.29 -0.74 -8.60
N GLN A 211 -1.98 0.37 -9.26
CA GLN A 211 -0.86 1.22 -8.86
C GLN A 211 -1.20 1.99 -7.57
N PRO A 212 -0.22 2.35 -6.74
CA PRO A 212 -0.47 3.09 -5.51
C PRO A 212 -0.77 4.56 -5.83
N LYS A 213 -2.05 4.92 -5.71
CA LYS A 213 -2.65 6.18 -6.14
C LYS A 213 -1.98 7.44 -5.57
N PRO A 214 -1.67 8.44 -6.41
CA PRO A 214 -1.58 9.83 -6.02
C PRO A 214 -2.91 10.51 -6.38
N TYR A 215 -3.93 10.37 -5.53
CA TYR A 215 -5.23 11.05 -5.70
C TYR A 215 -5.88 10.93 -7.09
N CYS A 216 -5.78 9.76 -7.72
CA CYS A 216 -6.66 9.17 -8.73
C CYS A 216 -6.11 7.75 -8.94
#